data_AF-A0A0C2DE38-F1
#
_entry.id   AF-A0A0C2DE38-F1
#
_cell.length_a   1.000
_cell.length_b   1.000
_cell.length_c   1.000
_cell.angle_alpha   90.00
_cell.angle_beta   90.00
_cell.angle_gamma   90.00
#
_symmetry.space_group_name_H-M   'P 1'
#
loop_
_entity.id
_entity.type
_entity.pdbx_description
1 polymer ?
#
loop_
_entity_poly.entity_id
_entity_poly.type
_entity_poly.pdbx_seq_one_letter_code
_entity_poly.pdbx_strand_id
1 'polypeptide(L)'
;MLACALVLLGCQGKVRGHPSDDAKRPDQHTRRDLDLSADQEALLAELAARADAQPDNFEALAQSGLAHMNFTLAGVLRLRDRAEQDLEAAFALNPNDAELNRSLGRFYNLRAVAGDDSKAQMQVRVYAALLGDADPRTMDDASFVAYSFYMLGRILSEKTNGNKLAALRKVGQLEAQLAARVQAQPDNIELRALAGNFAFFFAGNIPLERERRVLEAVAYFEVLRARWSELRAGAKDPTHCPNTWENFMFELAEGYMVLERQSEARELYAELAVIHEPRTRAKELIAHVASERLRNFDAYVGEMRLMPPWPSDVSNCVVCHAWSSDVGLESLYAVEEIRLSDVPSQAQYQPVASLPGPPVGKPSVIAGRERLPGDVASLIEGNCAPCHFTRADVTQLLDLSDAKEIERNAARIDARVGAGEMPPKRGLEPDERAVIRAWAVGLEPNTLQE
;
A
#
# COMPACT_ATOMS: atom_id res chain seq x y z
N MET A 1 -26.46 -11.35 36.79
CA MET A 1 -25.91 -9.97 36.78
C MET A 1 -24.43 -9.90 36.38
N LEU A 2 -23.61 -10.94 36.56
CA LEU A 2 -22.21 -10.97 36.09
C LEU A 2 -22.07 -10.94 34.54
N ALA A 3 -23.02 -11.54 33.81
CA ALA A 3 -23.00 -11.59 32.33
C ALA A 3 -23.26 -10.22 31.65
N CYS A 4 -23.99 -9.31 32.28
CA CYS A 4 -24.20 -7.95 31.74
C CYS A 4 -22.99 -7.03 31.97
N ALA A 5 -22.15 -7.30 32.98
CA ALA A 5 -20.94 -6.52 33.23
C ALA A 5 -19.81 -6.85 32.24
N LEU A 6 -19.71 -8.09 31.77
CA LEU A 6 -18.76 -8.52 30.72
C LEU A 6 -19.10 -7.94 29.34
N VAL A 7 -20.39 -7.75 29.02
CA VAL A 7 -20.83 -7.10 27.77
C VAL A 7 -20.50 -5.60 27.78
N LEU A 8 -20.51 -4.95 28.94
CA LEU A 8 -20.16 -3.52 29.07
C LEU A 8 -18.64 -3.27 29.08
N LEU A 9 -17.83 -4.20 29.61
CA LEU A 9 -16.37 -4.10 29.58
C LEU A 9 -15.76 -4.49 28.22
N GLY A 10 -16.38 -5.39 27.46
CA GLY A 10 -15.99 -5.70 26.09
C GLY A 10 -16.44 -4.66 25.04
N CYS A 11 -17.08 -3.56 25.48
CA CYS A 11 -17.74 -2.58 24.62
C CYS A 11 -17.11 -1.19 24.63
N GLN A 12 -16.03 -0.94 25.36
CA GLN A 12 -15.33 0.33 25.22
C GLN A 12 -14.61 0.36 23.88
N GLY A 13 -14.67 1.52 23.22
CA GLY A 13 -13.72 1.88 22.19
C GLY A 13 -12.30 1.74 22.71
N LYS A 14 -11.34 2.05 21.83
CA LYS A 14 -9.90 2.01 22.10
C LYS A 14 -9.55 2.33 23.57
N VAL A 15 -8.59 1.57 24.14
CA VAL A 15 -8.22 1.61 25.56
C VAL A 15 -8.16 3.06 26.07
N ARG A 16 -8.72 3.33 27.26
CA ARG A 16 -8.72 4.66 27.88
C ARG A 16 -7.31 5.26 27.86
N GLY A 17 -7.12 6.36 27.12
CA GLY A 17 -5.80 6.94 26.84
C GLY A 17 -5.31 6.78 25.39
N HIS A 18 -6.06 6.09 24.53
CA HIS A 18 -5.81 6.11 23.09
C HIS A 18 -6.15 7.51 22.55
N PRO A 19 -5.25 8.17 21.81
CA PRO A 19 -5.46 9.57 21.39
C PRO A 19 -6.52 9.78 20.30
N SER A 20 -7.29 8.75 19.92
CA SER A 20 -8.56 8.97 19.22
C SER A 20 -9.65 9.54 20.15
N ASP A 21 -9.41 9.52 21.46
CA ASP A 21 -10.24 10.16 22.47
C ASP A 21 -9.78 11.62 22.74
N ASP A 22 -8.73 12.10 22.06
CA ASP A 22 -8.32 13.52 22.10
C ASP A 22 -9.25 14.34 21.19
N ALA A 23 -9.77 15.46 21.70
CA ALA A 23 -10.73 16.32 20.99
C ALA A 23 -10.09 17.14 19.85
N LYS A 24 -8.78 17.02 19.67
CA LYS A 24 -8.03 17.67 18.60
C LYS A 24 -8.30 16.97 17.27
N ARG A 25 -8.49 17.77 16.23
CA ARG A 25 -8.68 17.24 14.87
C ARG A 25 -7.34 16.70 14.33
N PRO A 26 -7.34 15.74 13.38
CA PRO A 26 -6.11 15.17 12.82
C PRO A 26 -5.08 16.18 12.29
N ASP A 27 -5.52 17.37 11.85
CA ASP A 27 -4.69 18.50 11.39
C ASP A 27 -3.96 19.25 12.53
N GLN A 28 -4.32 19.02 13.80
CA GLN A 28 -3.77 19.72 14.96
C GLN A 28 -2.66 18.94 15.69
N HIS A 29 -2.29 17.75 15.21
CA HIS A 29 -1.23 16.91 15.75
C HIS A 29 0.07 17.07 14.96
N THR A 30 0.69 18.26 15.00
CA THR A 30 2.09 18.51 14.56
C THR A 30 2.52 17.95 13.18
N ARG A 31 1.60 17.73 12.24
CA ARG A 31 1.92 17.13 10.94
C ARG A 31 2.62 18.15 10.06
N ARG A 32 3.82 17.83 9.58
CA ARG A 32 4.43 18.57 8.48
C ARG A 32 3.94 17.97 7.17
N ASP A 33 2.91 18.60 6.59
CA ASP A 33 2.55 18.33 5.19
C ASP A 33 3.74 18.69 4.29
N LEU A 34 3.96 17.91 3.24
CA LEU A 34 4.94 18.27 2.23
C LEU A 34 4.50 19.54 1.49
N ASP A 35 5.43 20.48 1.37
CA ASP A 35 5.26 21.64 0.51
C ASP A 35 5.32 21.18 -0.95
N LEU A 36 4.36 21.65 -1.74
CA LEU A 36 4.38 21.51 -3.18
C LEU A 36 5.28 22.58 -3.78
N SER A 37 6.00 22.25 -4.85
CA SER A 37 6.60 23.27 -5.71
C SER A 37 5.51 24.08 -6.43
N ALA A 38 5.84 25.31 -6.83
CA ALA A 38 4.90 26.18 -7.55
C ALA A 38 4.31 25.51 -8.81
N ASP A 39 5.11 24.74 -9.54
CA ASP A 39 4.66 24.02 -10.74
C ASP A 39 3.65 22.90 -10.41
N GLN A 40 3.86 22.20 -9.29
CA GLN A 40 2.94 21.17 -8.82
C GLN A 40 1.61 21.78 -8.34
N GLU A 41 1.66 22.92 -7.64
CA GLU A 41 0.46 23.64 -7.23
C GLU A 41 -0.34 24.13 -8.44
N ALA A 42 0.34 24.70 -9.43
CA ALA A 42 -0.29 25.17 -10.66
C ALA A 42 -0.97 24.03 -11.43
N LEU A 43 -0.28 22.90 -11.59
CA LEU A 43 -0.83 21.71 -12.25
C LEU A 43 -2.08 21.18 -11.53
N LEU A 44 -2.02 21.00 -10.21
CA LEU A 44 -3.16 20.51 -9.44
C LEU A 44 -4.35 21.48 -9.48
N ALA A 45 -4.07 22.78 -9.43
CA ALA A 45 -5.09 23.81 -9.57
C ALA A 45 -5.76 23.79 -10.97
N GLU A 46 -4.99 23.58 -12.04
CA GLU A 46 -5.51 23.45 -13.40
C GLU A 46 -6.43 22.22 -13.53
N LEU A 47 -5.98 21.06 -13.03
CA LEU A 47 -6.77 19.83 -13.05
C LEU A 47 -8.07 19.98 -12.26
N ALA A 48 -7.99 20.58 -11.06
CA ALA A 48 -9.15 20.88 -10.23
C ALA A 48 -10.13 21.82 -10.93
N ALA A 49 -9.64 22.92 -11.52
CA ALA A 49 -10.47 23.87 -12.24
C ALA A 49 -11.16 23.23 -13.46
N ARG A 50 -10.47 22.33 -14.17
CA ARG A 50 -11.05 21.57 -15.28
C ARG A 50 -12.15 20.62 -14.82
N ALA A 51 -11.94 19.90 -13.71
CA ALA A 51 -12.95 19.04 -13.10
C ALA A 51 -14.17 19.85 -12.64
N ASP A 52 -13.96 21.02 -12.02
CA ASP A 52 -15.03 21.90 -11.56
C ASP A 52 -15.85 22.48 -12.72
N ALA A 53 -15.20 22.78 -13.85
CA ALA A 53 -15.86 23.26 -15.07
C ALA A 53 -16.61 22.14 -15.83
N GLN A 54 -16.31 20.86 -15.55
CA GLN A 54 -16.83 19.70 -16.28
C GLN A 54 -17.29 18.60 -15.29
N PRO A 55 -18.30 18.86 -14.43
CA PRO A 55 -18.69 17.93 -13.37
C PRO A 55 -19.30 16.61 -13.89
N ASP A 56 -19.77 16.57 -15.14
CA ASP A 56 -20.30 15.35 -15.77
C ASP A 56 -19.25 14.64 -16.65
N ASN A 57 -17.99 15.10 -16.63
CA ASN A 57 -16.91 14.49 -17.38
C ASN A 57 -16.07 13.56 -16.50
N PHE A 58 -16.24 12.25 -16.72
CA PHE A 58 -15.49 11.19 -16.04
C PHE A 58 -13.97 11.41 -16.10
N GLU A 59 -13.42 11.75 -17.27
CA GLU A 59 -11.98 11.85 -17.47
C GLU A 59 -11.39 13.03 -16.71
N ALA A 60 -12.10 14.17 -16.69
CA ALA A 60 -11.66 15.35 -15.96
C ALA A 60 -11.62 15.09 -14.44
N LEU A 61 -12.67 14.48 -13.91
CA LEU A 61 -12.76 14.10 -12.50
C LEU A 61 -11.73 13.04 -12.12
N ALA A 62 -11.59 11.98 -12.92
CA ALA A 62 -10.62 10.91 -12.66
C ALA A 62 -9.18 11.43 -12.68
N GLN A 63 -8.83 12.30 -13.64
CA GLN A 63 -7.49 12.90 -13.72
C GLN A 63 -7.18 13.77 -12.51
N SER A 64 -8.11 14.65 -12.12
CA SER A 64 -7.94 15.48 -10.94
C SER A 64 -7.84 14.63 -9.67
N GLY A 65 -8.77 13.68 -9.48
CA GLY A 65 -8.82 12.81 -8.32
C GLY A 65 -7.56 11.95 -8.16
N LEU A 66 -7.09 11.31 -9.23
CA LEU A 66 -5.88 10.47 -9.19
C LEU A 66 -4.61 11.30 -8.92
N ALA A 67 -4.50 12.51 -9.50
CA ALA A 67 -3.38 13.39 -9.25
C ALA A 67 -3.33 13.81 -7.76
N HIS A 68 -4.44 14.31 -7.22
CA HIS A 68 -4.53 14.70 -5.81
C HIS A 68 -4.32 13.51 -4.86
N MET A 69 -4.83 12.32 -5.22
CA MET A 69 -4.58 11.08 -4.49
C MET A 69 -3.08 10.80 -4.42
N ASN A 70 -2.37 10.80 -5.55
CA ASN A 70 -0.94 10.50 -5.58
C ASN A 70 -0.11 11.45 -4.71
N PHE A 71 -0.41 12.75 -4.72
CA PHE A 71 0.26 13.68 -3.80
C PHE A 71 -0.16 13.49 -2.34
N THR A 72 -1.41 13.11 -2.08
CA THR A 72 -1.83 12.71 -0.73
C THR A 72 -1.05 11.49 -0.24
N LEU A 73 -0.81 10.49 -1.10
CA LEU A 73 0.00 9.30 -0.80
C LEU A 73 1.47 9.63 -0.57
N ALA A 74 2.00 10.60 -1.31
CA ALA A 74 3.33 11.15 -1.06
C ALA A 74 3.39 11.93 0.27
N GLY A 75 2.24 12.32 0.81
CA GLY A 75 2.01 12.92 2.14
C GLY A 75 1.79 14.43 2.14
N VAL A 76 1.17 14.94 1.09
CA VAL A 76 0.52 16.26 1.06
C VAL A 76 -0.94 16.09 1.51
N LEU A 77 -1.15 15.82 2.80
CA LEU A 77 -2.44 15.33 3.31
C LEU A 77 -3.59 16.33 3.13
N ARG A 78 -3.31 17.64 3.06
CA ARG A 78 -4.31 18.67 2.72
C ARG A 78 -5.05 18.44 1.41
N LEU A 79 -4.51 17.65 0.48
CA LEU A 79 -5.15 17.34 -0.81
C LEU A 79 -6.16 16.20 -0.74
N ARG A 80 -6.26 15.51 0.40
CA ARG A 80 -7.10 14.32 0.57
C ARG A 80 -8.55 14.58 0.19
N ASP A 81 -9.14 15.64 0.74
CA ASP A 81 -10.58 15.88 0.58
C ASP A 81 -10.93 16.16 -0.88
N ARG A 82 -10.03 16.84 -1.62
CA ARG A 82 -10.17 17.07 -3.06
C ARG A 82 -10.05 15.76 -3.85
N ALA A 83 -9.06 14.92 -3.51
CA ALA A 83 -8.90 13.61 -4.12
C ALA A 83 -10.15 12.74 -3.95
N GLU A 84 -10.69 12.68 -2.73
CA GLU A 84 -11.91 11.92 -2.44
C GLU A 84 -13.10 12.44 -3.23
N GLN A 85 -13.34 13.76 -3.22
CA GLN A 85 -14.47 14.36 -3.92
C GLN A 85 -14.45 14.02 -5.42
N ASP A 86 -13.32 14.25 -6.09
CA ASP A 86 -13.23 14.05 -7.53
C ASP A 86 -13.27 12.55 -7.90
N LEU A 87 -12.62 11.66 -7.12
CA LEU A 87 -12.67 10.22 -7.36
C LEU A 87 -14.07 9.63 -7.11
N GLU A 88 -14.78 10.08 -6.08
CA GLU A 88 -16.15 9.65 -5.79
C GLU A 88 -17.13 10.12 -6.87
N ALA A 89 -16.96 11.34 -7.39
CA ALA A 89 -17.74 11.85 -8.51
C ALA A 89 -17.45 11.08 -9.81
N ALA A 90 -16.17 10.79 -10.10
CA ALA A 90 -15.80 9.94 -11.24
C ALA A 90 -16.42 8.53 -11.11
N PHE A 91 -16.42 7.95 -9.91
CA PHE A 91 -17.02 6.65 -9.65
C PHE A 91 -18.53 6.66 -9.87
N ALA A 92 -19.21 7.75 -9.51
CA ALA A 92 -20.64 7.91 -9.76
C ALA A 92 -20.98 7.94 -11.26
N LEU A 93 -20.09 8.46 -12.10
CA LEU A 93 -20.27 8.51 -13.57
C LEU A 93 -19.96 7.16 -14.23
N ASN A 94 -18.91 6.47 -13.80
CA ASN A 94 -18.53 5.17 -14.37
C ASN A 94 -18.07 4.19 -13.26
N PRO A 95 -19.01 3.48 -12.63
CA PRO A 95 -18.68 2.53 -11.57
C PRO A 95 -18.04 1.24 -12.09
N ASN A 96 -17.96 1.04 -13.41
CA ASN A 96 -17.38 -0.17 -14.02
C ASN A 96 -15.89 0.01 -14.36
N ASP A 97 -15.31 1.18 -14.12
CA ASP A 97 -13.89 1.41 -14.35
C ASP A 97 -13.04 0.68 -13.29
N ALA A 98 -12.47 -0.46 -13.68
CA ALA A 98 -11.71 -1.33 -12.78
C ALA A 98 -10.40 -0.70 -12.27
N GLU A 99 -9.89 0.34 -12.94
CA GLU A 99 -8.69 1.04 -12.49
C GLU A 99 -9.02 2.09 -11.43
N LEU A 100 -10.02 2.92 -11.70
CA LEU A 100 -10.56 3.86 -10.74
C LEU A 100 -10.97 3.14 -9.48
N ASN A 101 -11.73 2.04 -9.60
CA ASN A 101 -12.20 1.30 -8.44
C ASN A 101 -11.05 0.73 -7.61
N ARG A 102 -10.00 0.21 -8.26
CA ARG A 102 -8.81 -0.27 -7.55
C ARG A 102 -8.08 0.86 -6.84
N SER A 103 -7.95 2.03 -7.47
CA SER A 103 -7.23 3.19 -6.95
C SER A 103 -7.98 3.81 -5.76
N LEU A 104 -9.27 4.12 -5.94
CA LEU A 104 -10.13 4.68 -4.91
C LEU A 104 -10.33 3.70 -3.73
N GLY A 105 -10.52 2.40 -4.02
CA GLY A 105 -10.60 1.38 -2.97
C GLY A 105 -9.33 1.29 -2.14
N ARG A 106 -8.14 1.36 -2.77
CA ARG A 106 -6.85 1.41 -2.07
C ARG A 106 -6.71 2.69 -1.27
N PHE A 107 -7.16 3.82 -1.80
CA PHE A 107 -7.09 5.11 -1.11
C PHE A 107 -7.83 5.08 0.23
N TYR A 108 -8.99 4.42 0.30
CA TYR A 108 -9.70 4.22 1.58
C TYR A 108 -9.03 3.24 2.54
N ASN A 109 -8.20 2.31 2.06
CA ASN A 109 -7.40 1.46 2.96
C ASN A 109 -6.44 2.34 3.79
N LEU A 110 -5.85 3.37 3.17
CA LEU A 110 -4.93 4.28 3.85
C LEU A 110 -5.60 5.14 4.90
N ARG A 111 -6.83 5.61 4.63
CA ARG A 111 -7.58 6.39 5.61
C ARG A 111 -7.84 5.63 6.90
N ALA A 112 -7.72 4.29 6.90
CA ALA A 112 -8.18 3.43 7.98
C ALA A 112 -9.49 4.01 8.52
N VAL A 113 -10.54 4.06 7.67
CA VAL A 113 -11.85 4.80 7.76
C VAL A 113 -12.63 4.72 9.08
N ALA A 114 -12.00 4.22 10.14
CA ALA A 114 -12.36 4.32 11.54
C ALA A 114 -12.99 5.67 11.89
N GLY A 115 -14.27 5.58 12.24
CA GLY A 115 -15.07 6.72 12.68
C GLY A 115 -15.88 7.40 11.58
N ASP A 116 -15.62 7.09 10.31
CA ASP A 116 -16.36 7.63 9.16
C ASP A 116 -17.09 6.52 8.40
N ASP A 117 -18.33 6.24 8.81
CA ASP A 117 -19.16 5.21 8.18
C ASP A 117 -19.40 5.50 6.70
N SER A 118 -19.51 6.77 6.31
CA SER A 118 -19.75 7.14 4.91
C SER A 118 -18.62 6.67 4.00
N LYS A 119 -17.37 6.79 4.47
CA LYS A 119 -16.18 6.36 3.73
C LYS A 119 -15.99 4.85 3.81
N ALA A 120 -16.34 4.21 4.93
CA ALA A 120 -16.41 2.75 5.02
C ALA A 120 -17.41 2.15 4.02
N GLN A 121 -18.60 2.75 3.91
CA GLN A 121 -19.60 2.36 2.91
C GLN A 121 -19.10 2.61 1.48
N MET A 122 -18.40 3.72 1.22
CA MET A 122 -17.82 3.97 -0.10
C MET A 122 -16.75 2.93 -0.47
N GLN A 123 -15.86 2.57 0.46
CA GLN A 123 -14.90 1.46 0.28
C GLN A 123 -15.62 0.16 -0.11
N VAL A 124 -16.72 -0.17 0.58
CA VAL A 124 -17.54 -1.35 0.27
C VAL A 124 -18.13 -1.26 -1.14
N ARG A 125 -18.70 -0.11 -1.52
CA ARG A 125 -19.31 0.09 -2.85
C ARG A 125 -18.29 -0.06 -3.98
N VAL A 126 -17.13 0.57 -3.83
CA VAL A 126 -16.08 0.59 -4.84
C VAL A 126 -15.49 -0.81 -5.04
N TYR A 127 -15.20 -1.53 -3.96
CA TYR A 127 -14.73 -2.91 -4.10
C TYR A 127 -15.82 -3.87 -4.57
N ALA A 128 -17.08 -3.68 -4.19
CA ALA A 128 -18.19 -4.47 -4.75
C ALA A 128 -18.28 -4.31 -6.27
N ALA A 129 -18.13 -3.08 -6.77
CA ALA A 129 -18.10 -2.81 -8.20
C ALA A 129 -16.88 -3.43 -8.90
N LEU A 130 -15.72 -3.47 -8.23
CA LEU A 130 -14.51 -4.13 -8.75
C LEU A 130 -14.61 -5.67 -8.78
N LEU A 131 -15.18 -6.27 -7.75
CA LEU A 131 -15.17 -7.71 -7.52
C LEU A 131 -16.37 -8.42 -8.14
N GLY A 132 -17.49 -7.71 -8.32
CA GLY A 132 -18.76 -8.32 -8.70
C GLY A 132 -19.21 -9.39 -7.71
N ASP A 133 -19.87 -10.43 -8.24
CA ASP A 133 -20.39 -11.57 -7.46
C ASP A 133 -19.41 -12.75 -7.35
N ALA A 134 -18.10 -12.50 -7.51
CA ALA A 134 -17.10 -13.57 -7.48
C ALA A 134 -17.04 -14.28 -6.11
N ASP A 135 -16.91 -15.61 -6.12
CA ASP A 135 -16.70 -16.41 -4.90
C ASP A 135 -15.27 -16.20 -4.38
N PRO A 136 -15.08 -15.74 -3.13
CA PRO A 136 -13.75 -15.56 -2.53
C PRO A 136 -12.85 -16.80 -2.59
N ARG A 137 -13.45 -18.00 -2.63
CA ARG A 137 -12.71 -19.27 -2.71
C ARG A 137 -12.06 -19.49 -4.07
N THR A 138 -12.60 -18.90 -5.13
CA THR A 138 -12.12 -19.07 -6.51
C THR A 138 -11.45 -17.83 -7.07
N MET A 139 -11.39 -16.73 -6.30
CA MET A 139 -10.67 -15.52 -6.69
C MET A 139 -9.19 -15.80 -6.92
N ASP A 140 -8.58 -15.08 -7.86
CA ASP A 140 -7.12 -14.94 -7.91
C ASP A 140 -6.61 -14.14 -6.70
N ASP A 141 -5.30 -14.10 -6.48
CA ASP A 141 -4.75 -13.46 -5.28
C ASP A 141 -4.99 -11.95 -5.27
N ALA A 142 -4.91 -11.28 -6.43
CA ALA A 142 -5.16 -9.85 -6.53
C ALA A 142 -6.60 -9.48 -6.15
N SER A 143 -7.57 -10.26 -6.61
CA SER A 143 -8.98 -10.11 -6.27
C SER A 143 -9.24 -10.48 -4.82
N PHE A 144 -8.56 -11.51 -4.29
CA PHE A 144 -8.70 -11.88 -2.88
C PHE A 144 -8.13 -10.81 -1.92
N VAL A 145 -7.03 -10.15 -2.28
CA VAL A 145 -6.52 -8.97 -1.56
C VAL A 145 -7.57 -7.88 -1.53
N ALA A 146 -8.15 -7.52 -2.69
CA ALA A 146 -9.24 -6.54 -2.77
C ALA A 146 -10.47 -6.96 -1.95
N TYR A 147 -10.84 -8.25 -1.98
CA TYR A 147 -11.91 -8.80 -1.16
C TYR A 147 -11.64 -8.68 0.35
N SER A 148 -10.39 -8.85 0.79
CA SER A 148 -10.03 -8.70 2.20
C SER A 148 -10.27 -7.27 2.70
N PHE A 149 -9.96 -6.26 1.86
CA PHE A 149 -10.27 -4.86 2.16
C PHE A 149 -11.76 -4.50 2.01
N TYR A 150 -12.47 -5.12 1.07
CA TYR A 150 -13.93 -5.07 1.01
C TYR A 150 -14.55 -5.55 2.34
N MET A 151 -14.07 -6.69 2.86
CA MET A 151 -14.52 -7.23 4.14
C MET A 151 -14.17 -6.30 5.30
N LEU A 152 -12.98 -5.69 5.29
CA LEU A 152 -12.60 -4.66 6.27
C LEU A 152 -13.60 -3.49 6.27
N GLY A 153 -13.94 -2.94 5.10
CA GLY A 153 -14.93 -1.87 5.00
C GLY A 153 -16.29 -2.26 5.60
N ARG A 154 -16.75 -3.50 5.36
CA ARG A 154 -17.97 -4.03 5.99
C ARG A 154 -17.85 -4.16 7.50
N ILE A 155 -16.70 -4.64 8.00
CA ILE A 155 -16.43 -4.74 9.45
C ILE A 155 -16.49 -3.35 10.09
N LEU A 156 -15.84 -2.36 9.48
CA LEU A 156 -15.79 -0.99 9.97
C LEU A 156 -17.16 -0.32 9.94
N SER A 157 -17.96 -0.56 8.90
CA SER A 157 -19.32 -0.02 8.81
C SER A 157 -20.25 -0.62 9.86
N GLU A 158 -20.23 -1.94 10.04
CA GLU A 158 -21.02 -2.61 11.10
C GLU A 158 -20.60 -2.12 12.49
N LYS A 159 -19.29 -1.95 12.73
CA LYS A 159 -18.76 -1.42 13.99
C LYS A 159 -19.25 0.01 14.25
N THR A 160 -19.18 0.88 13.24
CA THR A 160 -19.54 2.30 13.36
C THR A 160 -21.05 2.47 13.57
N ASN A 161 -21.87 1.61 12.97
CA ASN A 161 -23.32 1.55 13.17
C ASN A 161 -23.76 0.85 14.47
N GLY A 162 -22.82 0.47 15.35
CA GLY A 162 -23.12 -0.16 16.64
C GLY A 162 -23.42 -1.67 16.57
N ASN A 163 -23.36 -2.29 15.39
CA ASN A 163 -23.60 -3.72 15.15
C ASN A 163 -22.38 -4.58 15.49
N LYS A 164 -21.82 -4.43 16.69
CA LYS A 164 -20.53 -5.03 17.11
C LYS A 164 -20.48 -6.56 16.92
N LEU A 165 -21.57 -7.28 17.22
CA LEU A 165 -21.63 -8.73 17.01
C LEU A 165 -21.58 -9.11 15.53
N ALA A 166 -22.20 -8.32 14.65
CA ALA A 166 -22.12 -8.54 13.21
C ALA A 166 -20.70 -8.26 12.69
N ALA A 167 -20.07 -7.19 13.16
CA ALA A 167 -18.67 -6.88 12.88
C ALA A 167 -17.74 -8.03 13.30
N LEU A 168 -17.88 -8.54 14.53
CA LEU A 168 -17.08 -9.67 15.04
C LEU A 168 -17.27 -10.96 14.22
N ARG A 169 -18.50 -11.28 13.80
CA ARG A 169 -18.73 -12.43 12.90
C ARG A 169 -18.00 -12.27 11.57
N LYS A 170 -17.97 -11.06 11.01
CA LYS A 170 -17.24 -10.77 9.76
C LYS A 170 -15.72 -10.83 9.94
N VAL A 171 -15.20 -10.41 11.10
CA VAL A 171 -13.79 -10.59 11.46
C VAL A 171 -13.45 -12.08 11.47
N GLY A 172 -14.21 -12.90 12.21
CA GLY A 172 -13.97 -14.35 12.26
C GLY A 172 -14.08 -15.02 10.88
N GLN A 173 -14.99 -14.56 10.03
CA GLN A 173 -15.07 -15.02 8.64
C GLN A 173 -13.79 -14.68 7.85
N LEU A 174 -13.32 -13.43 7.91
CA LEU A 174 -12.13 -12.98 7.19
C LEU A 174 -10.86 -13.70 7.69
N GLU A 175 -10.70 -13.84 9.01
CA GLU A 175 -9.59 -14.59 9.62
C GLU A 175 -9.57 -16.05 9.14
N ALA A 176 -10.71 -16.73 9.16
CA ALA A 176 -10.82 -18.11 8.67
C ALA A 176 -10.48 -18.23 7.17
N GLN A 177 -10.92 -17.28 6.35
CA GLN A 177 -10.64 -17.26 4.91
C GLN A 177 -9.16 -16.99 4.63
N LEU A 178 -8.53 -16.04 5.32
CA LEU A 178 -7.09 -15.77 5.23
C LEU A 178 -6.28 -16.99 5.65
N ALA A 179 -6.60 -17.59 6.79
CA ALA A 179 -5.90 -18.78 7.28
C ALA A 179 -6.03 -19.95 6.30
N ALA A 180 -7.22 -20.23 5.79
CA ALA A 180 -7.44 -21.30 4.81
C ALA A 180 -6.65 -21.06 3.52
N ARG A 181 -6.56 -19.80 3.07
CA ARG A 181 -5.84 -19.47 1.83
C ARG A 181 -4.33 -19.52 2.00
N VAL A 182 -3.80 -19.07 3.14
CA VAL A 182 -2.38 -19.26 3.48
C VAL A 182 -2.02 -20.73 3.60
N GLN A 183 -2.91 -21.57 4.16
CA GLN A 183 -2.70 -23.02 4.22
C GLN A 183 -2.70 -23.68 2.83
N ALA A 184 -3.59 -23.23 1.93
CA ALA A 184 -3.66 -23.73 0.57
C ALA A 184 -2.47 -23.28 -0.31
N GLN A 185 -1.86 -22.14 0.01
CA GLN A 185 -0.74 -21.56 -0.72
C GLN A 185 0.43 -21.25 0.23
N PRO A 186 1.11 -22.27 0.78
CA PRO A 186 2.11 -22.07 1.83
C PRO A 186 3.32 -21.23 1.38
N ASP A 187 3.59 -21.20 0.07
CA ASP A 187 4.67 -20.44 -0.57
C ASP A 187 4.30 -19.03 -1.00
N ASN A 188 3.04 -18.63 -0.86
CA ASN A 188 2.62 -17.27 -1.17
C ASN A 188 2.91 -16.34 0.02
N ILE A 189 4.09 -15.71 -0.02
CA ILE A 189 4.58 -14.85 1.05
C ILE A 189 3.74 -13.57 1.18
N GLU A 190 3.18 -13.06 0.08
CA GLU A 190 2.32 -11.86 0.12
C GLU A 190 1.03 -12.12 0.87
N LEU A 191 0.44 -13.31 0.73
CA LEU A 191 -0.72 -13.72 1.52
C LEU A 191 -0.41 -13.83 3.01
N ARG A 192 0.81 -14.26 3.37
CA ARG A 192 1.27 -14.28 4.78
C ARG A 192 1.42 -12.86 5.31
N ALA A 193 2.05 -11.96 4.56
CA ALA A 193 2.14 -10.55 4.93
C ALA A 193 0.75 -9.94 5.12
N LEU A 194 -0.20 -10.21 4.21
CA LEU A 194 -1.59 -9.75 4.34
C LEU A 194 -2.26 -10.29 5.61
N ALA A 195 -2.15 -11.60 5.86
CA ALA A 195 -2.74 -12.24 7.04
C ALA A 195 -2.13 -11.71 8.35
N GLY A 196 -0.81 -11.50 8.40
CA GLY A 196 -0.12 -10.90 9.53
C GLY A 196 -0.60 -9.48 9.83
N ASN A 197 -0.69 -8.63 8.80
CA ASN A 197 -1.22 -7.27 8.92
C ASN A 197 -2.64 -7.26 9.51
N PHE A 198 -3.54 -8.09 8.99
CA PHE A 198 -4.90 -8.18 9.52
C PHE A 198 -4.94 -8.70 10.96
N ALA A 199 -4.13 -9.71 11.30
CA ALA A 199 -4.07 -10.26 12.64
C ALA A 199 -3.59 -9.20 13.66
N PHE A 200 -2.53 -8.45 13.38
CA PHE A 200 -2.11 -7.33 14.24
C PHE A 200 -3.14 -6.21 14.31
N PHE A 201 -3.72 -5.82 13.17
CA PHE A 201 -4.77 -4.81 13.13
C PHE A 201 -5.93 -5.20 14.06
N PHE A 202 -6.39 -6.45 14.00
CA PHE A 202 -7.46 -6.94 14.87
C PHE A 202 -7.02 -7.13 16.32
N ALA A 203 -5.79 -7.56 16.60
CA ALA A 203 -5.25 -7.64 17.95
C ALA A 203 -5.27 -6.27 18.66
N GLY A 204 -5.07 -5.20 17.90
CA GLY A 204 -5.14 -3.85 18.44
C GLY A 204 -6.53 -3.28 18.63
N ASN A 205 -7.48 -3.73 17.82
CA ASN A 205 -8.83 -3.15 17.76
C ASN A 205 -9.91 -4.00 18.44
N ILE A 206 -9.60 -5.23 18.83
CA ILE A 206 -10.53 -6.20 19.40
C ILE A 206 -9.90 -6.81 20.66
N PRO A 207 -10.51 -6.64 21.84
CA PRO A 207 -9.93 -7.13 23.10
C PRO A 207 -9.98 -8.66 23.24
N LEU A 208 -10.91 -9.32 22.56
CA LEU A 208 -11.05 -10.78 22.59
C LEU A 208 -9.92 -11.44 21.82
N GLU A 209 -9.39 -12.55 22.33
CA GLU A 209 -8.34 -13.38 21.69
C GLU A 209 -7.13 -12.59 21.16
N ARG A 210 -6.80 -11.47 21.81
CA ARG A 210 -5.72 -10.58 21.40
C ARG A 210 -4.38 -11.31 21.26
N GLU A 211 -4.02 -12.08 22.28
CA GLU A 211 -2.78 -12.85 22.31
C GLU A 211 -2.72 -13.90 21.19
N ARG A 212 -3.83 -14.61 20.91
CA ARG A 212 -3.93 -15.53 19.76
C ARG A 212 -3.59 -14.82 18.45
N ARG A 213 -4.18 -13.64 18.22
CA ARG A 213 -3.95 -12.86 17.00
C ARG A 213 -2.50 -12.38 16.88
N VAL A 214 -1.87 -11.99 18.00
CA VAL A 214 -0.45 -11.64 18.04
C VAL A 214 0.42 -12.84 17.69
N LEU A 215 0.15 -14.02 18.29
CA LEU A 215 0.88 -15.26 17.99
C LEU A 215 0.79 -15.62 16.50
N GLU A 216 -0.40 -15.51 15.91
CA GLU A 216 -0.62 -15.75 14.48
C GLU A 216 0.11 -14.73 13.60
N ALA A 217 0.03 -13.45 13.94
CA ALA A 217 0.72 -12.39 13.21
C ALA A 217 2.23 -12.61 13.21
N VAL A 218 2.82 -12.89 14.38
CA VAL A 218 4.24 -13.21 14.53
C VAL A 218 4.63 -14.42 13.68
N ALA A 219 3.83 -15.49 13.70
CA ALA A 219 4.10 -16.68 12.89
C ALA A 219 4.09 -16.38 11.37
N TYR A 220 3.23 -15.48 10.90
CA TYR A 220 3.24 -15.06 9.49
C TYR A 220 4.43 -14.17 9.15
N PHE A 221 4.76 -13.21 10.00
CA PHE A 221 5.85 -12.27 9.78
C PHE A 221 7.24 -12.91 9.93
N GLU A 222 7.39 -13.97 10.72
CA GLU A 222 8.62 -14.77 10.77
C GLU A 222 8.95 -15.39 9.42
N VAL A 223 7.95 -15.93 8.73
CA VAL A 223 8.13 -16.46 7.36
C VAL A 223 8.46 -15.32 6.40
N LEU A 224 7.81 -14.16 6.54
CA LEU A 224 8.10 -12.98 5.73
C LEU A 224 9.55 -12.52 5.89
N ARG A 225 10.06 -12.41 7.13
CA ARG A 225 11.44 -12.04 7.44
C ARG A 225 12.41 -13.03 6.80
N ALA A 226 12.20 -14.33 7.01
CA ALA A 226 13.08 -15.37 6.51
C ALA A 226 13.11 -15.46 4.96
N ARG A 227 11.99 -15.17 4.30
CA ARG A 227 11.81 -15.31 2.85
C ARG A 227 11.67 -13.97 2.14
N TRP A 228 12.15 -12.89 2.73
CA TRP A 228 12.02 -11.54 2.16
C TRP A 228 12.47 -11.45 0.71
N SER A 229 13.60 -12.10 0.38
CA SER A 229 14.16 -12.12 -0.97
C SER A 229 13.23 -12.69 -2.04
N GLU A 230 12.18 -13.43 -1.66
CA GLU A 230 11.22 -14.08 -2.57
C GLU A 230 9.96 -13.23 -2.83
N LEU A 231 9.75 -12.11 -2.13
CA LEU A 231 8.65 -11.18 -2.48
C LEU A 231 8.83 -10.66 -3.91
N ARG A 232 7.73 -10.27 -4.57
CA ARG A 232 7.80 -9.66 -5.90
C ARG A 232 8.65 -8.39 -5.88
N ALA A 233 9.33 -8.10 -7.00
CA ALA A 233 10.27 -6.99 -7.10
C ALA A 233 9.68 -5.66 -6.61
N GLY A 234 8.47 -5.30 -7.05
CA GLY A 234 7.83 -4.04 -6.66
C GLY A 234 7.45 -3.92 -5.18
N ALA A 235 7.31 -5.03 -4.45
CA ALA A 235 7.04 -4.99 -3.00
C ALA A 235 8.32 -4.74 -2.18
N LYS A 236 9.49 -5.01 -2.77
CA LYS A 236 10.82 -4.77 -2.17
C LYS A 236 11.53 -3.55 -2.76
N ASP A 237 10.91 -2.90 -3.74
CA ASP A 237 11.55 -1.85 -4.50
C ASP A 237 11.59 -0.57 -3.66
N PRO A 238 12.80 -0.12 -3.26
CA PRO A 238 12.92 1.05 -2.41
C PRO A 238 12.47 2.34 -3.12
N THR A 239 12.29 2.36 -4.44
CA THR A 239 11.75 3.56 -5.11
C THR A 239 10.24 3.72 -4.95
N HIS A 240 9.51 2.60 -4.88
CA HIS A 240 8.05 2.56 -4.82
C HIS A 240 7.52 2.38 -3.39
N CYS A 241 8.21 1.55 -2.60
CA CYS A 241 7.84 1.23 -1.23
C CYS A 241 9.11 1.27 -0.35
N PRO A 242 9.70 2.45 -0.12
CA PRO A 242 11.01 2.60 0.52
C PRO A 242 11.12 1.98 1.92
N ASN A 243 9.99 1.75 2.60
CA ASN A 243 9.97 1.44 4.04
C ASN A 243 9.23 0.13 4.38
N THR A 244 8.92 -0.72 3.39
CA THR A 244 8.15 -1.95 3.63
C THR A 244 8.87 -2.91 4.57
N TRP A 245 10.20 -3.02 4.46
CA TRP A 245 11.00 -3.82 5.40
C TRP A 245 10.87 -3.26 6.81
N GLU A 246 11.17 -1.98 6.98
CA GLU A 246 11.19 -1.33 8.29
C GLU A 246 9.83 -1.38 8.98
N ASN A 247 8.73 -1.19 8.23
CA ASN A 247 7.39 -1.33 8.80
C ASN A 247 7.14 -2.75 9.32
N PHE A 248 7.26 -3.77 8.47
CA PHE A 248 6.93 -5.13 8.88
C PHE A 248 7.88 -5.69 9.93
N MET A 249 9.15 -5.31 9.90
CA MET A 249 10.10 -5.73 10.93
C MET A 249 9.83 -5.00 12.25
N PHE A 250 9.37 -3.75 12.22
CA PHE A 250 8.93 -3.05 13.43
C PHE A 250 7.67 -3.71 14.02
N GLU A 251 6.68 -4.04 13.20
CA GLU A 251 5.49 -4.77 13.66
C GLU A 251 5.85 -6.13 14.27
N LEU A 252 6.79 -6.85 13.66
CA LEU A 252 7.31 -8.12 14.18
C LEU A 252 8.05 -7.93 15.52
N ALA A 253 8.86 -6.88 15.65
CA ALA A 253 9.58 -6.56 16.89
C ALA A 253 8.60 -6.23 18.04
N GLU A 254 7.54 -5.47 17.75
CA GLU A 254 6.46 -5.20 18.71
C GLU A 254 5.73 -6.50 19.09
N GLY A 255 5.46 -7.38 18.12
CA GLY A 255 4.91 -8.72 18.37
C GLY A 255 5.80 -9.58 19.28
N TYR A 256 7.10 -9.60 19.07
CA TYR A 256 8.04 -10.29 19.94
C TYR A 256 8.10 -9.69 21.35
N MET A 257 8.08 -8.36 21.46
CA MET A 257 8.11 -7.65 22.74
C MET A 257 6.93 -8.04 23.62
N VAL A 258 5.72 -8.06 23.05
CA VAL A 258 4.51 -8.38 23.82
C VAL A 258 4.36 -9.87 24.14
N LEU A 259 4.99 -10.76 23.35
CA LEU A 259 5.06 -12.20 23.63
C LEU A 259 6.27 -12.58 24.49
N GLU A 260 6.97 -11.60 25.07
CA GLU A 260 8.14 -11.79 25.92
C GLU A 260 9.31 -12.53 25.24
N ARG A 261 9.37 -12.48 23.90
CA ARG A 261 10.47 -13.04 23.08
C ARG A 261 11.63 -12.04 23.00
N GLN A 262 12.25 -11.81 24.15
CA GLN A 262 13.13 -10.67 24.38
C GLN A 262 14.36 -10.64 23.46
N SER A 263 15.00 -11.79 23.22
CA SER A 263 16.18 -11.88 22.36
C SER A 263 15.88 -11.39 20.94
N GLU A 264 14.80 -11.90 20.36
CA GLU A 264 14.39 -11.62 18.99
C GLU A 264 13.89 -10.17 18.84
N ALA A 265 13.16 -9.66 19.84
CA ALA A 265 12.76 -8.26 19.89
C ALA A 265 13.98 -7.32 19.95
N ARG A 266 14.96 -7.60 20.82
CA ARG A 266 16.19 -6.78 20.92
C ARG A 266 16.97 -6.77 19.61
N GLU A 267 17.10 -7.93 18.97
CA GLU A 267 17.80 -8.04 17.68
C GLU A 267 17.14 -7.16 16.62
N LEU A 268 15.82 -7.27 16.45
CA LEU A 268 15.10 -6.46 15.45
C LEU A 268 15.10 -4.98 15.77
N TYR A 269 14.91 -4.56 17.02
CA TYR A 269 15.01 -3.14 17.35
C TYR A 269 16.43 -2.60 17.12
N ALA A 270 17.47 -3.39 17.38
CA ALA A 270 18.85 -3.00 17.10
C ALA A 270 19.10 -2.86 15.58
N GLU A 271 18.53 -3.75 14.78
CA GLU A 271 18.54 -3.65 13.32
C GLU A 271 17.86 -2.36 12.86
N LEU A 272 16.63 -2.11 13.33
CA LEU A 272 15.80 -0.97 12.93
C LEU A 272 16.30 0.38 13.43
N ALA A 273 17.10 0.42 14.50
CA ALA A 273 17.76 1.63 14.98
C ALA A 273 18.81 2.17 13.97
N VAL A 274 19.23 1.34 12.99
CA VAL A 274 20.12 1.74 11.91
C VAL A 274 19.31 2.11 10.67
N ILE A 275 19.50 3.33 10.17
CA ILE A 275 18.80 3.81 8.98
C ILE A 275 19.52 3.34 7.72
N HIS A 276 18.83 2.55 6.90
CA HIS A 276 19.31 2.09 5.59
C HIS A 276 18.81 2.99 4.46
N GLU A 277 19.64 3.14 3.42
CA GLU A 277 19.27 3.91 2.23
C GLU A 277 18.15 3.22 1.41
N PRO A 278 17.24 3.98 0.77
CA PRO A 278 17.14 5.44 0.80
C PRO A 278 16.67 5.92 2.17
N ARG A 279 17.31 6.98 2.69
CA ARG A 279 16.94 7.58 3.96
C ARG A 279 15.61 8.33 3.84
N THR A 280 14.54 7.78 4.40
CA THR A 280 13.23 8.41 4.42
C THR A 280 12.85 8.90 5.81
N ARG A 281 11.81 9.74 5.88
CA ARG A 281 11.26 10.24 7.12
C ARG A 281 10.65 9.12 7.98
N ALA A 282 9.98 8.16 7.35
CA ALA A 282 9.44 7.00 8.05
C ALA A 282 10.54 6.17 8.72
N LYS A 283 11.68 5.92 8.03
CA LYS A 283 12.82 5.21 8.62
C LYS A 283 13.45 5.95 9.78
N GLU A 284 13.54 7.28 9.71
CA GLU A 284 14.04 8.09 10.81
C GLU A 284 13.16 7.97 12.06
N LEU A 285 11.84 8.01 11.88
CA LEU A 285 10.88 7.84 12.98
C LEU A 285 10.94 6.42 13.54
N ILE A 286 10.94 5.39 12.68
CA ILE A 286 11.08 3.99 13.11
C ILE A 286 12.40 3.77 13.87
N ALA A 287 13.52 4.29 13.36
CA ALA A 287 14.82 4.17 14.02
C ALA A 287 14.86 4.88 15.38
N HIS A 288 14.23 6.05 15.47
CA HIS A 288 14.12 6.78 16.74
C HIS A 288 13.27 6.02 17.76
N VAL A 289 12.09 5.52 17.36
CA VAL A 289 11.22 4.71 18.22
C VAL A 289 11.90 3.41 18.61
N ALA A 290 12.54 2.69 17.68
CA ALA A 290 13.30 1.47 17.97
C ALA A 290 14.44 1.74 18.98
N SER A 291 15.14 2.87 18.86
CA SER A 291 16.15 3.28 19.84
C SER A 291 15.55 3.57 21.22
N GLU A 292 14.35 4.15 21.28
CA GLU A 292 13.61 4.35 22.53
C GLU A 292 13.20 3.02 23.15
N ARG A 293 12.68 2.07 22.35
CA ARG A 293 12.36 0.71 22.79
C ARG A 293 13.56 0.00 23.39
N LEU A 294 14.75 0.15 22.80
CA LEU A 294 15.99 -0.45 23.33
C LEU A 294 16.40 0.14 24.67
N ARG A 295 16.28 1.46 24.85
CA ARG A 295 16.62 2.13 26.12
C ARG A 295 15.67 1.75 27.25
N ASN A 296 14.39 1.62 26.94
CA ASN A 296 13.31 1.35 27.90
C ASN A 296 12.80 -0.09 27.81
N PHE A 297 13.62 -1.02 27.31
CA PHE A 297 13.17 -2.37 26.90
C PHE A 297 12.39 -3.11 27.99
N ASP A 298 12.91 -3.12 29.22
CA ASP A 298 12.32 -3.86 30.33
C ASP A 298 10.94 -3.29 30.74
N ALA A 299 10.63 -2.04 30.41
CA ALA A 299 9.32 -1.42 30.66
C ALA A 299 8.25 -1.81 29.62
N TYR A 300 8.66 -2.38 28.48
CA TYR A 300 7.79 -2.77 27.38
C TYR A 300 7.52 -4.28 27.30
N VAL A 301 8.35 -5.11 27.91
CA VAL A 301 8.20 -6.57 27.87
C VAL A 301 6.81 -6.97 28.38
N GLY A 302 6.05 -7.70 27.54
CA GLY A 302 4.68 -8.12 27.85
C GLY A 302 3.63 -7.00 27.80
N GLU A 303 4.00 -5.77 27.44
CA GLU A 303 3.08 -4.63 27.48
C GLU A 303 2.12 -4.63 26.30
N MET A 304 0.92 -5.15 26.54
CA MET A 304 -0.03 -5.32 25.47
C MET A 304 -0.55 -4.01 24.85
N ARG A 305 -0.38 -2.84 25.48
CA ARG A 305 -0.69 -1.54 24.86
C ARG A 305 0.11 -1.23 23.60
N LEU A 306 1.19 -1.97 23.34
CA LEU A 306 1.92 -1.91 22.07
C LEU A 306 1.11 -2.43 20.88
N MET A 307 0.00 -3.15 21.10
CA MET A 307 -0.91 -3.57 20.02
C MET A 307 -2.06 -2.57 19.81
N PRO A 308 -2.47 -2.25 18.57
CA PRO A 308 -1.82 -2.69 17.33
C PRO A 308 -0.43 -2.04 17.24
N PRO A 309 0.56 -2.71 16.61
CA PRO A 309 1.86 -2.11 16.45
C PRO A 309 1.74 -0.74 15.79
N TRP A 310 2.53 0.23 16.25
CA TRP A 310 2.62 1.50 15.57
C TRP A 310 3.42 1.34 14.25
N PRO A 311 3.03 2.02 13.16
CA PRO A 311 1.83 2.84 13.01
C PRO A 311 0.58 2.01 12.70
N SER A 312 -0.53 2.33 13.37
CA SER A 312 -1.79 1.57 13.22
C SER A 312 -2.99 2.40 12.77
N ASP A 313 -2.79 3.72 12.65
CA ASP A 313 -3.81 4.69 12.25
C ASP A 313 -3.80 4.95 10.73
N VAL A 314 -4.32 6.11 10.32
CA VAL A 314 -4.30 6.61 8.93
C VAL A 314 -2.91 6.56 8.27
N SER A 315 -1.85 6.41 9.07
CA SER A 315 -0.47 6.38 8.62
C SER A 315 0.05 4.97 8.31
N ASN A 316 -0.66 3.88 8.68
CA ASN A 316 -0.13 2.52 8.49
C ASN A 316 0.14 2.19 7.02
N CYS A 317 -0.78 2.50 6.10
CA CYS A 317 -0.47 2.29 4.69
C CYS A 317 0.46 3.38 4.12
N VAL A 318 0.57 4.55 4.76
CA VAL A 318 1.44 5.65 4.31
C VAL A 318 2.90 5.34 4.63
N VAL A 319 3.19 4.72 5.78
CA VAL A 319 4.55 4.45 6.24
C VAL A 319 5.34 3.66 5.20
N CYS A 320 4.75 2.67 4.53
CA CYS A 320 5.42 1.85 3.52
C CYS A 320 5.87 2.67 2.30
N HIS A 321 5.16 3.75 1.97
CA HIS A 321 5.33 4.52 0.73
C HIS A 321 5.95 5.92 0.94
N ALA A 322 5.88 6.47 2.15
CA ALA A 322 6.28 7.84 2.43
C ALA A 322 7.79 8.06 2.35
N TRP A 323 8.20 9.05 1.56
CA TRP A 323 9.60 9.48 1.48
C TRP A 323 9.94 10.51 2.55
N SER A 324 9.17 11.60 2.61
CA SER A 324 9.49 12.77 3.44
C SER A 324 8.41 13.12 4.45
N SER A 325 7.31 12.38 4.45
CA SER A 325 6.12 12.68 5.25
C SER A 325 6.20 12.06 6.63
N ASP A 326 5.71 12.78 7.62
CA ASP A 326 5.66 12.29 8.99
C ASP A 326 4.67 11.12 9.11
N VAL A 327 5.08 10.10 9.84
CA VAL A 327 4.19 9.05 10.32
C VAL A 327 3.55 9.59 11.60
N GLY A 328 2.22 9.61 11.64
CA GLY A 328 1.48 10.10 12.81
C GLY A 328 1.88 9.33 14.08
N LEU A 329 2.16 10.06 15.16
CA LEU A 329 2.52 9.47 16.46
C LEU A 329 1.30 9.22 17.35
N GLU A 330 0.09 9.43 16.84
CA GLU A 330 -1.13 9.29 17.63
C GLU A 330 -1.30 7.83 18.07
N SER A 331 -1.15 6.85 17.20
CA SER A 331 -1.23 5.46 17.66
C SER A 331 -0.04 4.96 18.49
N LEU A 332 1.00 5.78 18.72
CA LEU A 332 2.20 5.34 19.43
C LEU A 332 1.98 5.31 20.95
N TYR A 333 2.07 4.12 21.54
CA TYR A 333 2.32 3.99 22.97
C TYR A 333 3.83 4.11 23.22
N ALA A 334 4.25 5.06 24.05
CA ALA A 334 5.63 5.22 24.47
C ALA A 334 5.71 5.63 25.96
N VAL A 335 6.74 5.12 26.65
CA VAL A 335 7.10 5.43 28.04
C VAL A 335 7.73 6.82 28.12
N GLU A 336 8.59 7.16 27.15
CA GLU A 336 9.05 8.52 26.90
C GLU A 336 8.10 9.21 25.91
N GLU A 337 7.66 10.43 26.21
CA GLU A 337 6.90 11.22 25.24
C GLU A 337 7.80 11.52 24.04
N ILE A 338 7.37 11.11 22.83
CA ILE A 338 8.06 11.38 21.58
C ILE A 338 7.28 12.43 20.79
N ARG A 339 7.95 13.50 20.38
CA ARG A 339 7.40 14.53 19.50
C ARG A 339 8.13 14.49 18.16
N LEU A 340 7.43 14.90 17.10
CA LEU A 340 8.05 14.99 15.77
C LEU A 340 9.25 15.95 15.73
N SER A 341 9.26 16.97 16.61
CA SER A 341 10.40 17.89 16.80
C SER A 341 11.65 17.22 17.36
N ASP A 342 11.51 16.09 18.03
CA ASP A 342 12.63 15.36 18.67
C ASP A 342 13.41 14.54 17.65
N VAL A 343 12.87 14.39 16.44
CA VAL A 343 13.50 13.70 15.32
C VAL A 343 13.74 14.71 14.20
N PRO A 344 14.85 15.46 14.19
CA PRO A 344 15.22 16.30 13.06
C PRO A 344 15.30 15.47 11.78
N SER A 345 14.66 15.94 10.70
CA SER A 345 14.63 15.21 9.45
C SER A 345 15.88 15.46 8.61
N GLN A 346 16.54 14.39 8.19
CA GLN A 346 17.54 14.34 7.11
C GLN A 346 17.02 13.45 5.97
N ALA A 347 15.71 13.25 5.91
CA ALA A 347 15.07 12.46 4.87
C ALA A 347 15.42 13.01 3.49
N GLN A 348 15.77 12.10 2.60
CA GLN A 348 15.84 12.38 1.18
C GLN A 348 14.43 12.62 0.67
N TYR A 349 14.28 13.60 -0.21
CA TYR A 349 13.08 13.73 -0.99
C TYR A 349 13.00 12.56 -1.97
N GLN A 350 11.77 12.15 -2.29
CA GLN A 350 11.57 11.23 -3.39
C GLN A 350 12.32 11.79 -4.60
N PRO A 351 13.20 10.99 -5.26
CA PRO A 351 13.77 11.38 -6.52
C PRO A 351 12.61 11.75 -7.42
N VAL A 352 12.50 13.03 -7.78
CA VAL A 352 11.50 13.50 -8.73
C VAL A 352 11.97 12.99 -10.09
N ALA A 353 11.85 11.69 -10.33
CA ALA A 353 11.64 11.20 -11.66
C ALA A 353 10.32 11.84 -12.09
N SER A 354 10.41 12.70 -13.10
CA SER A 354 9.36 13.46 -13.76
C SER A 354 7.95 13.07 -13.31
N LEU A 355 7.21 14.05 -12.77
CA LEU A 355 5.77 14.00 -12.59
C LEU A 355 5.12 13.12 -13.69
N PRO A 356 4.04 12.37 -13.40
CA PRO A 356 3.21 11.82 -14.46
C PRO A 356 2.93 12.97 -15.42
N GLY A 357 3.53 12.90 -16.61
CA GLY A 357 3.25 13.87 -17.64
C GLY A 357 1.75 13.86 -17.88
N PRO A 358 1.15 14.99 -18.30
CA PRO A 358 -0.26 15.01 -18.65
C PRO A 358 -0.57 13.81 -19.56
N PRO A 359 -1.73 13.14 -19.43
CA PRO A 359 -2.16 12.16 -20.40
C PRO A 359 -2.49 12.94 -21.68
N VAL A 360 -1.46 13.26 -22.44
CA VAL A 360 -1.60 13.74 -23.79
C VAL A 360 -1.73 12.48 -24.61
N GLY A 361 -2.83 12.38 -25.38
CA GLY A 361 -2.99 11.40 -26.45
C GLY A 361 -1.91 11.56 -27.53
N LYS A 362 -0.66 11.30 -27.18
CA LYS A 362 0.41 11.07 -28.12
C LYS A 362 0.27 9.63 -28.63
N PRO A 363 0.48 9.41 -29.92
CA PRO A 363 0.39 8.08 -30.50
C PRO A 363 1.41 7.16 -29.82
N SER A 364 1.01 5.90 -29.63
CA SER A 364 1.78 4.79 -29.05
C SER A 364 2.98 4.42 -29.91
N VAL A 365 3.90 5.36 -30.18
CA VAL A 365 5.00 5.19 -31.12
C VAL A 365 6.32 5.44 -30.41
N ILE A 366 7.24 4.48 -30.54
CA ILE A 366 8.59 4.55 -29.96
C ILE A 366 9.38 5.67 -30.67
N ALA A 367 10.01 6.56 -29.91
CA ALA A 367 10.97 7.50 -30.45
C ALA A 367 12.17 6.75 -31.04
N GLY A 368 12.46 6.97 -32.33
CA GLY A 368 13.48 6.23 -33.05
C GLY A 368 13.09 4.78 -33.38
N ARG A 369 11.79 4.48 -33.50
CA ARG A 369 11.20 3.17 -33.82
C ARG A 369 11.96 2.38 -34.90
N GLU A 370 12.46 3.08 -35.92
CA GLU A 370 13.22 2.51 -37.05
C GLU A 370 14.52 1.80 -36.67
N ARG A 371 15.01 1.99 -35.44
CA ARG A 371 16.19 1.33 -34.91
C ARG A 371 15.91 -0.09 -34.42
N LEU A 372 14.65 -0.40 -34.11
CA LEU A 372 14.23 -1.71 -33.66
C LEU A 372 13.72 -2.54 -34.84
N PRO A 373 13.85 -3.88 -34.80
CA PRO A 373 13.13 -4.75 -35.70
C PRO A 373 11.62 -4.45 -35.70
N GLY A 374 11.00 -4.53 -36.88
CA GLY A 374 9.62 -4.07 -37.08
C GLY A 374 8.61 -4.81 -36.20
N ASP A 375 8.82 -6.11 -35.99
CA ASP A 375 8.07 -7.00 -35.11
C ASP A 375 8.26 -6.67 -33.63
N VAL A 376 9.50 -6.43 -33.19
CA VAL A 376 9.82 -6.01 -31.81
C VAL A 376 9.16 -4.68 -31.49
N ALA A 377 9.30 -3.68 -32.37
CA ALA A 377 8.67 -2.38 -32.20
C ALA A 377 7.14 -2.50 -32.14
N SER A 378 6.54 -3.26 -33.06
CA SER A 378 5.09 -3.47 -33.08
C SER A 378 4.58 -4.21 -31.84
N LEU A 379 5.33 -5.19 -31.31
CA LEU A 379 4.97 -5.88 -30.06
C LEU A 379 5.05 -4.93 -28.86
N ILE A 380 6.11 -4.12 -28.76
CA ILE A 380 6.25 -3.15 -27.66
C ILE A 380 5.16 -2.07 -27.75
N GLU A 381 4.90 -1.51 -28.92
CA GLU A 381 3.87 -0.49 -29.15
C GLU A 381 2.46 -1.04 -28.91
N GLY A 382 2.16 -2.25 -29.37
CA GLY A 382 0.83 -2.86 -29.26
C GLY A 382 0.53 -3.44 -27.89
N ASN A 383 1.52 -4.04 -27.23
CA ASN A 383 1.31 -4.79 -26.00
C ASN A 383 1.84 -4.06 -24.76
N CYS A 384 2.91 -3.26 -24.87
CA CYS A 384 3.60 -2.67 -23.72
C CYS A 384 3.39 -1.15 -23.58
N ALA A 385 3.14 -0.42 -24.67
CA ALA A 385 2.93 1.03 -24.63
C ALA A 385 1.81 1.50 -23.69
N PRO A 386 0.66 0.82 -23.57
CA PRO A 386 -0.40 1.24 -22.64
C PRO A 386 0.02 1.25 -21.16
N CYS A 387 1.08 0.52 -20.80
CA CYS A 387 1.60 0.45 -19.44
C CYS A 387 2.91 1.22 -19.25
N HIS A 388 3.73 1.34 -20.29
CA HIS A 388 5.08 1.90 -20.21
C HIS A 388 5.25 3.28 -20.87
N PHE A 389 4.30 3.76 -21.68
CA PHE A 389 4.43 5.06 -22.35
C PHE A 389 3.59 6.15 -21.67
N THR A 390 2.61 5.75 -20.87
CA THR A 390 1.57 6.64 -20.33
C THR A 390 1.45 6.62 -18.80
N ARG A 391 2.25 5.83 -18.08
CA ARG A 391 2.21 5.76 -16.60
C ARG A 391 3.59 5.95 -15.97
N ALA A 392 3.68 6.94 -15.08
CA ALA A 392 4.86 7.20 -14.23
C ALA A 392 5.27 6.00 -13.37
N ASP A 393 4.30 5.14 -13.00
CA ASP A 393 4.51 4.06 -12.03
C ASP A 393 5.26 2.84 -12.61
N VAL A 394 5.39 2.72 -13.94
CA VAL A 394 6.10 1.61 -14.60
C VAL A 394 7.29 2.11 -15.44
N THR A 395 7.28 3.40 -15.82
CA THR A 395 8.34 4.06 -16.58
C THR A 395 9.66 4.14 -15.82
N GLN A 396 9.66 4.09 -14.47
CA GLN A 396 10.89 4.17 -13.68
C GLN A 396 11.76 2.90 -13.74
N LEU A 397 11.22 1.74 -14.14
CA LEU A 397 12.00 0.50 -14.22
C LEU A 397 12.43 0.16 -15.65
N LEU A 398 11.74 0.68 -16.67
CA LEU A 398 12.01 0.36 -18.07
C LEU A 398 11.28 1.37 -18.98
N ASP A 399 12.02 2.37 -19.47
CA ASP A 399 11.52 3.31 -20.47
C ASP A 399 11.45 2.59 -21.83
N LEU A 400 10.23 2.40 -22.32
CA LEU A 400 9.97 1.80 -23.63
C LEU A 400 9.54 2.85 -24.66
N SER A 401 9.56 4.13 -24.32
CA SER A 401 9.17 5.19 -25.23
C SER A 401 10.31 5.60 -26.20
N ASP A 402 11.54 5.13 -25.98
CA ASP A 402 12.72 5.43 -26.79
C ASP A 402 13.47 4.14 -27.20
N ALA A 403 13.75 3.98 -28.49
CA ALA A 403 14.40 2.80 -29.05
C ALA A 403 15.81 2.57 -28.49
N LYS A 404 16.55 3.64 -28.15
CA LYS A 404 17.88 3.56 -27.54
C LYS A 404 17.82 2.97 -26.13
N GLU A 405 16.80 3.31 -25.36
CA GLU A 405 16.60 2.75 -24.02
C GLU A 405 16.11 1.31 -24.11
N ILE A 406 15.25 0.98 -25.09
CA ILE A 406 14.85 -0.40 -25.39
C ILE A 406 16.07 -1.27 -25.69
N GLU A 407 16.94 -0.85 -26.61
CA GLU A 407 18.18 -1.55 -26.95
C GLU A 407 19.09 -1.73 -25.72
N ARG A 408 19.28 -0.67 -24.92
CA ARG A 408 20.12 -0.73 -23.71
C ARG A 408 19.59 -1.74 -22.69
N ASN A 409 18.28 -1.97 -22.68
CA ASN A 409 17.62 -2.85 -21.73
C ASN A 409 17.20 -4.20 -22.33
N ALA A 410 17.67 -4.58 -23.52
CA ALA A 410 17.22 -5.78 -24.23
C ALA A 410 17.23 -7.06 -23.37
N ALA A 411 18.34 -7.32 -22.64
CA ALA A 411 18.44 -8.48 -21.75
C ALA A 411 17.45 -8.43 -20.56
N ARG A 412 17.15 -7.22 -20.06
CA ARG A 412 16.18 -7.02 -18.99
C ARG A 412 14.75 -7.18 -19.50
N ILE A 413 14.48 -6.74 -20.73
CA ILE A 413 13.19 -6.92 -21.41
C ILE A 413 12.92 -8.41 -21.60
N ASP A 414 13.89 -9.18 -22.12
CA ASP A 414 13.79 -10.63 -22.28
C ASP A 414 13.49 -11.34 -20.95
N ALA A 415 14.26 -11.03 -19.90
CA ALA A 415 14.04 -11.62 -18.57
C ALA A 415 12.61 -11.39 -18.04
N ARG A 416 12.08 -10.18 -18.20
CA ARG A 416 10.72 -9.84 -17.73
C ARG A 416 9.62 -10.45 -18.59
N VAL A 417 9.84 -10.50 -19.91
CA VAL A 417 8.94 -11.17 -20.86
C VAL A 417 8.91 -12.68 -20.59
N GLY A 418 10.06 -13.30 -20.33
CA GLY A 418 10.18 -14.71 -19.95
C GLY A 418 9.50 -15.04 -18.61
N ALA A 419 9.52 -14.10 -17.66
CA ALA A 419 8.81 -14.20 -16.39
C ALA A 419 7.29 -13.91 -16.51
N GLY A 420 6.78 -13.56 -17.69
CA GLY A 420 5.38 -13.21 -17.90
C GLY A 420 4.97 -11.86 -17.31
N GLU A 421 5.92 -11.00 -16.97
CA GLU A 421 5.68 -9.70 -16.32
C GLU A 421 5.28 -8.60 -17.31
N MET A 422 5.52 -8.82 -18.61
CA MET A 422 5.29 -7.85 -19.68
C MET A 422 4.41 -8.42 -20.78
N PRO A 423 3.23 -7.81 -21.07
CA PRO A 423 2.57 -6.76 -20.30
C PRO A 423 2.01 -7.22 -18.94
N PRO A 424 1.90 -6.31 -17.95
CA PRO A 424 1.38 -6.64 -16.62
C PRO A 424 -0.08 -7.11 -16.76
N LYS A 425 -0.34 -8.32 -16.25
CA LYS A 425 -1.63 -9.09 -16.20
C LYS A 425 -1.72 -10.29 -17.14
N ARG A 426 -1.09 -10.26 -18.32
CA ARG A 426 -1.22 -11.38 -19.28
C ARG A 426 0.08 -11.95 -19.80
N GLY A 427 1.17 -11.19 -19.75
CA GLY A 427 2.40 -11.56 -20.45
C GLY A 427 2.22 -11.58 -21.97
N LEU A 428 3.31 -11.82 -22.70
CA LEU A 428 3.28 -12.07 -24.14
C LEU A 428 2.98 -13.55 -24.41
N GLU A 429 2.31 -13.85 -25.52
CA GLU A 429 2.11 -15.21 -26.00
C GLU A 429 3.44 -15.90 -26.35
N PRO A 430 3.52 -17.24 -26.37
CA PRO A 430 4.78 -17.96 -26.62
C PRO A 430 5.56 -17.47 -27.85
N ASP A 431 4.86 -17.24 -28.97
CA ASP A 431 5.48 -16.79 -30.23
C ASP A 431 5.96 -15.33 -30.13
N GLU A 432 5.23 -14.47 -29.42
CA GLU A 432 5.62 -13.08 -29.15
C GLU A 432 6.84 -13.02 -28.21
N ARG A 433 6.92 -13.92 -27.21
CA ARG A 433 8.10 -14.06 -26.35
C ARG A 433 9.33 -14.49 -27.14
N ALA A 434 9.16 -15.40 -28.10
CA ALA A 434 10.26 -15.86 -28.95
C ALA A 434 10.85 -14.72 -29.79
N VAL A 435 10.02 -13.81 -30.31
CA VAL A 435 10.46 -12.61 -31.05
C VAL A 435 11.32 -11.70 -30.16
N ILE A 436 10.86 -11.37 -28.95
CA ILE A 436 11.62 -10.54 -28.01
C ILE A 436 12.93 -11.21 -27.61
N ARG A 437 12.91 -12.52 -27.33
CA ARG A 437 14.09 -13.28 -26.95
C ARG A 437 15.12 -13.31 -28.07
N ALA A 438 14.70 -13.62 -29.30
CA ALA A 438 15.58 -13.67 -30.47
C ALA A 438 16.30 -12.34 -30.66
N TRP A 439 15.55 -11.24 -30.62
CA TRP A 439 16.12 -9.90 -30.70
C TRP A 439 17.09 -9.60 -29.56
N ALA A 440 16.72 -9.90 -28.31
CA ALA A 440 17.54 -9.57 -27.15
C ALA A 440 18.88 -10.31 -27.08
N VAL A 441 18.95 -11.53 -27.65
CA VAL A 441 20.20 -12.31 -27.73
C VAL A 441 20.94 -12.14 -29.06
N GLY A 442 20.46 -11.27 -29.95
CA GLY A 442 21.09 -10.98 -31.25
C GLY A 442 20.94 -12.10 -32.29
N LEU A 443 19.88 -12.90 -32.20
CA LEU A 443 19.51 -13.90 -33.21
C LEU A 443 18.55 -13.28 -34.23
N GLU A 444 18.73 -13.62 -35.51
CA GLU A 444 17.76 -13.18 -36.53
C GLU A 444 16.42 -13.93 -36.33
N PRO A 445 15.25 -13.24 -36.40
CA PRO A 445 13.93 -13.82 -36.11
C PRO A 445 13.57 -15.10 -36.88
N ASN A 446 14.23 -15.36 -38.02
CA ASN A 446 14.00 -16.54 -38.88
C ASN A 446 14.82 -17.79 -38.51
N THR A 447 15.58 -17.79 -37.40
CA THR A 447 16.40 -18.95 -37.00
C THR A 447 15.75 -19.88 -35.96
N LEU A 448 14.49 -19.63 -35.55
CA LEU A 448 13.80 -20.40 -34.49
C LEU A 448 12.73 -21.39 -34.99
N GLN A 449 12.72 -21.73 -36.28
CA GLN A 449 11.78 -22.70 -36.86
C GLN A 449 12.37 -24.10 -37.16
N GLU A 450 13.53 -24.45 -36.58
CA GLU A 450 14.07 -25.82 -36.64
C GLU A 450 14.07 -26.53 -35.27
#